data_AF-A0A396Z5X8-F1
#
_entry.id   AF-A0A396Z5X8-F1
#
_cell.length_a   1.000
_cell.length_b   1.000
_cell.length_c   1.000
_cell.angle_alpha   90.00
_cell.angle_beta   90.00
_cell.angle_gamma   90.00
#
_symmetry.space_group_name_H-M   'P 1'
#
loop_
_entity.id
_entity.type
_entity.pdbx_description
1 polymer ?
#
loop_
_entity_poly.entity_id
_entity_poly.type
_entity_poly.pdbx_seq_one_letter_code
_entity_poly.pdbx_strand_id
1 'polypeptide(L)'
;MFVFQGLLDAGSVSFREKKKSIERKIKILEESKKAIPFRKQDENWSKLQNLKERFQNFARSGSSQEREESLLLLERAVPQITSEFAAEGKLSAKNLIVRYSEAYLQKKNHSDETPISAKDEEKSSNYFRMAKEEFNQAEKFDRDRNDFYALVLYGRSIQYSLKALDSLDLDPPKGYEGILKKKIKS
;
A
#
# COMPACT_ATOMS: atom_id res chain seq x y z
N MET A 1 32.39 44.13 -2.29
CA MET A 1 32.81 42.72 -2.18
C MET A 1 31.81 42.02 -1.29
N PHE A 2 30.90 41.21 -1.84
CA PHE A 2 30.25 40.05 -1.20
C PHE A 2 29.53 39.27 -2.32
N VAL A 3 30.29 38.37 -2.94
CA VAL A 3 29.84 37.41 -3.95
C VAL A 3 29.64 36.09 -3.22
N PHE A 4 28.54 35.89 -2.50
CA PHE A 4 28.25 34.62 -1.81
C PHE A 4 26.76 34.31 -1.62
N GLN A 5 25.87 34.80 -2.47
CA GLN A 5 24.44 34.40 -2.41
C GLN A 5 24.00 33.46 -3.55
N GLY A 6 24.84 33.23 -4.56
CA GLY A 6 24.45 32.52 -5.80
C GLY A 6 24.88 31.07 -5.92
N LEU A 7 25.58 30.49 -4.93
CA LEU A 7 26.28 29.20 -5.09
C LEU A 7 25.81 28.08 -4.14
N LEU A 8 24.75 28.30 -3.35
CA LEU A 8 24.17 27.25 -2.49
C LEU A 8 22.95 26.53 -3.09
N ASP A 9 22.45 26.97 -4.26
CA ASP A 9 21.18 26.47 -4.81
C ASP A 9 21.34 25.40 -5.91
N ALA A 10 22.58 24.99 -6.22
CA ALA A 10 22.84 24.00 -7.28
C ALA A 10 22.62 22.53 -6.86
N GLY A 11 22.06 22.28 -5.68
CA GLY A 11 21.81 20.91 -5.18
C GLY A 11 20.66 20.79 -4.18
N SER A 12 19.93 21.87 -3.90
CA SER A 12 18.82 21.85 -2.95
C SER A 12 17.49 21.74 -3.70
N VAL A 13 16.73 20.68 -3.44
CA VAL A 13 15.38 20.52 -4.00
C VAL A 13 14.51 21.66 -3.49
N SER A 14 13.87 22.41 -4.39
CA SER A 14 13.06 23.57 -4.00
C SER A 14 11.89 23.16 -3.10
N PHE A 15 11.40 24.07 -2.25
CA PHE A 15 10.22 23.84 -1.42
C PHE A 15 9.03 23.31 -2.24
N ARG A 16 8.84 23.85 -3.45
CA ARG A 16 7.77 23.43 -4.37
C ARG A 16 7.91 21.97 -4.79
N GLU A 17 9.12 21.51 -5.07
CA GLU A 17 9.40 20.14 -5.47
C GLU A 17 9.25 19.18 -4.28
N LYS A 18 9.75 19.55 -3.10
CA LYS A 18 9.56 18.79 -1.86
C LYS A 18 8.07 18.63 -1.53
N LYS A 19 7.30 19.72 -1.60
CA LYS A 19 5.83 19.70 -1.47
C LYS A 19 5.18 18.72 -2.44
N LYS A 20 5.51 18.81 -3.74
CA LYS A 20 4.93 17.93 -4.75
C LYS A 20 5.30 16.46 -4.51
N SER A 21 6.53 16.21 -4.07
CA SER A 21 7.01 14.87 -3.72
C SER A 21 6.24 14.29 -2.53
N ILE A 22 6.06 15.06 -1.46
CA ILE A 22 5.37 14.58 -0.25
C ILE A 22 3.88 14.33 -0.51
N GLU A 23 3.22 15.20 -1.28
CA GLU A 23 1.80 15.04 -1.66
C GLU A 23 1.59 13.75 -2.47
N ARG A 24 2.50 13.44 -3.40
CA ARG A 24 2.47 12.18 -4.15
C ARG A 24 2.61 10.96 -3.25
N LYS A 25 3.55 11.01 -2.30
CA LYS A 25 3.78 9.93 -1.33
C LYS A 25 2.56 9.71 -0.43
N ILE A 26 1.93 10.78 0.04
CA ILE A 26 0.68 10.72 0.80
C ILE A 26 -0.42 10.07 -0.03
N LYS A 27 -0.57 10.43 -1.31
CA LYS A 27 -1.55 9.81 -2.20
C LYS A 27 -1.33 8.30 -2.36
N ILE A 28 -0.08 7.85 -2.42
CA ILE A 28 0.22 6.39 -2.45
C ILE A 28 -0.29 5.72 -1.17
N LEU A 29 -0.05 6.33 0.00
CA LEU A 29 -0.56 5.81 1.27
C LEU A 29 -2.10 5.79 1.31
N GLU A 30 -2.77 6.83 0.78
CA GLU A 30 -4.24 6.91 0.65
C GLU A 30 -4.82 5.76 -0.20
N GLU A 31 -4.16 5.41 -1.30
CA GLU A 31 -4.59 4.31 -2.16
C GLU A 31 -4.29 2.94 -1.54
N SER A 32 -3.10 2.75 -0.97
CA SER A 32 -2.71 1.50 -0.31
C SER A 32 -3.60 1.17 0.90
N LYS A 33 -4.09 2.21 1.60
CA LYS A 33 -5.09 2.11 2.69
C LYS A 33 -6.32 1.28 2.29
N LYS A 34 -6.71 1.30 1.01
CA LYS A 34 -7.92 0.61 0.52
C LYS A 34 -7.71 -0.89 0.30
N ALA A 35 -6.46 -1.33 0.17
CA ALA A 35 -6.11 -2.70 -0.19
C ALA A 35 -5.50 -3.50 0.97
N ILE A 36 -4.97 -2.82 1.98
CA ILE A 36 -4.21 -3.45 3.05
C ILE A 36 -4.90 -3.15 4.38
N PRO A 37 -5.48 -4.15 5.06
CA PRO A 37 -6.00 -3.98 6.41
C PRO A 37 -4.84 -3.84 7.38
N PHE A 38 -4.79 -2.73 8.11
CA PHE A 38 -3.66 -2.37 8.97
C PHE A 38 -4.11 -2.16 10.42
N ARG A 39 -3.42 -2.80 11.37
CA ARG A 39 -3.85 -2.83 12.79
C ARG A 39 -3.79 -1.46 13.47
N LYS A 40 -2.81 -0.62 13.11
CA LYS A 40 -2.67 0.76 13.61
C LYS A 40 -3.10 1.81 12.59
N GLN A 41 -3.99 1.42 11.67
CA GLN A 41 -4.40 2.25 10.55
C GLN A 41 -5.01 3.56 11.01
N ASP A 42 -5.89 3.55 11.99
CA ASP A 42 -6.57 4.78 12.41
C ASP A 42 -5.65 5.75 13.14
N GLU A 43 -4.75 5.24 13.99
CA GLU A 43 -3.75 6.06 14.70
C GLU A 43 -2.77 6.72 13.73
N ASN A 44 -2.12 5.91 12.87
CA ASN A 44 -1.16 6.42 11.89
C ASN A 44 -1.83 7.33 10.86
N TRP A 45 -3.07 7.03 10.50
CA TRP A 45 -3.83 7.87 9.58
C TRP A 45 -4.23 9.20 10.20
N SER A 46 -4.72 9.19 11.43
CA SER A 46 -5.05 10.42 12.16
C SER A 46 -3.81 11.31 12.30
N LYS A 47 -2.67 10.74 12.68
CA LYS A 47 -1.38 11.46 12.73
C LYS A 47 -1.02 12.07 11.38
N LEU A 48 -1.15 11.31 10.28
CA LEU A 48 -0.84 11.81 8.95
C LEU A 48 -1.80 12.92 8.50
N GLN A 49 -3.11 12.78 8.75
CA GLN A 49 -4.10 13.79 8.40
C GLN A 49 -3.88 15.09 9.19
N ASN A 50 -3.63 15.00 10.50
CA ASN A 50 -3.33 16.17 11.32
C ASN A 50 -2.11 16.95 10.80
N LEU A 51 -1.04 16.23 10.41
CA LEU A 51 0.15 16.85 9.82
C LEU A 51 -0.13 17.45 8.44
N LYS A 52 -0.95 16.78 7.61
CA LYS A 52 -1.36 17.25 6.29
C LYS A 52 -2.19 18.53 6.40
N GLU A 53 -3.16 18.58 7.30
CA GLU A 53 -3.98 19.77 7.57
C GLU A 53 -3.13 20.93 8.07
N ARG A 54 -2.25 20.67 9.05
CA ARG A 54 -1.30 21.66 9.55
C ARG A 54 -0.45 22.25 8.42
N PHE A 55 0.10 21.40 7.55
CA PHE A 55 0.86 21.83 6.39
C PHE A 55 0.02 22.66 5.42
N GLN A 56 -1.21 22.24 5.10
CA GLN A 56 -2.09 23.00 4.21
C GLN A 56 -2.44 24.38 4.76
N ASN A 57 -2.64 24.50 6.08
CA ASN A 57 -2.90 25.78 6.73
C ASN A 57 -1.70 26.72 6.61
N PHE A 58 -0.50 26.27 6.97
CA PHE A 58 0.71 27.09 6.88
C PHE A 58 1.12 27.39 5.43
N ALA A 59 0.87 26.49 4.49
CA ALA A 59 1.11 26.73 3.07
C ALA A 59 0.27 27.88 2.51
N ARG A 60 -0.92 28.16 3.08
CA ARG A 60 -1.81 29.26 2.65
C ARG A 60 -1.45 30.58 3.29
N SER A 61 -1.28 30.61 4.61
CA SER A 61 -1.19 31.86 5.38
C SER A 61 -0.03 31.93 6.37
N GLY A 62 0.80 30.88 6.47
CA GLY A 62 1.96 30.86 7.35
C GLY A 62 3.15 31.64 6.79
N SER A 63 4.05 32.01 7.70
CA SER A 63 5.38 32.53 7.41
C SER A 63 6.26 31.51 6.67
N SER A 64 7.37 31.97 6.09
CA SER A 64 8.31 31.07 5.41
C SER A 64 8.86 29.98 6.34
N GLN A 65 9.10 30.32 7.61
CA GLN A 65 9.60 29.37 8.61
C GLN A 65 8.55 28.30 8.93
N GLU A 66 7.31 28.69 9.21
CA GLU A 66 6.23 27.75 9.52
C GLU A 66 5.91 26.79 8.35
N ARG A 67 6.05 27.27 7.11
CA ARG A 67 5.92 26.44 5.90
C ARG A 67 6.98 25.35 5.83
N GLU A 68 8.25 25.71 6.03
CA GLU A 68 9.34 24.74 6.00
C GLU A 68 9.28 23.76 7.17
N GLU A 69 8.97 24.24 8.38
CA GLU A 69 8.82 23.38 9.54
C GLU A 69 7.68 22.36 9.37
N SER A 70 6.52 22.80 8.88
CA SER A 70 5.39 21.90 8.65
C SER A 70 5.66 20.88 7.54
N LEU A 71 6.40 21.27 6.49
CA LEU A 71 6.85 20.33 5.46
C LEU A 71 7.84 19.30 6.01
N LEU A 72 8.81 19.74 6.82
CA LEU A 72 9.81 18.85 7.43
C LEU A 72 9.16 17.79 8.33
N LEU A 73 8.10 18.15 9.07
CA LEU A 73 7.33 17.19 9.87
C LEU A 73 6.70 16.10 9.00
N LEU A 74 6.14 16.47 7.84
CA LEU A 74 5.61 15.49 6.88
C LEU A 74 6.73 14.64 6.26
N GLU A 75 7.85 15.25 5.87
CA GLU A 75 8.99 14.53 5.29
C GLU A 75 9.59 13.48 6.23
N ARG A 76 9.48 13.69 7.55
CA ARG A 76 9.87 12.70 8.56
C ARG A 76 8.79 11.65 8.81
N ALA A 77 7.53 12.06 8.94
CA ALA A 77 6.44 11.16 9.29
C ALA A 77 6.08 10.18 8.17
N VAL A 78 6.08 10.65 6.92
CA VAL A 78 5.62 9.86 5.75
C VAL A 78 6.48 8.61 5.53
N PRO A 79 7.82 8.67 5.48
CA PRO A 79 8.64 7.46 5.34
C PRO A 79 8.44 6.47 6.51
N GLN A 80 8.36 6.97 7.75
CA GLN A 80 8.13 6.12 8.92
C GLN A 80 6.81 5.35 8.80
N ILE A 81 5.71 6.06 8.53
CA ILE A 81 4.38 5.45 8.36
C ILE A 81 4.39 4.48 7.18
N THR A 82 5.10 4.80 6.10
CA THR A 82 5.20 3.93 4.92
C THR A 82 5.89 2.61 5.26
N SER A 83 6.97 2.67 6.04
CA SER A 83 7.73 1.48 6.46
C SER A 83 6.88 0.55 7.33
N GLU A 84 6.19 1.11 8.33
CA GLU A 84 5.24 0.37 9.17
C GLU A 84 4.14 -0.27 8.33
N PHE A 85 3.62 0.46 7.34
CA PHE A 85 2.57 -0.04 6.47
C PHE A 85 3.07 -1.15 5.52
N ALA A 86 4.28 -1.02 4.98
CA ALA A 86 4.89 -2.03 4.11
C ALA A 86 5.12 -3.34 4.87
N ALA A 87 5.56 -3.28 6.13
CA ALA A 87 5.73 -4.46 6.98
C ALA A 87 4.40 -5.23 7.19
N GLU A 88 3.30 -4.51 7.39
CA GLU A 88 1.97 -5.10 7.57
C GLU A 88 1.38 -5.62 6.26
N GLY A 89 1.64 -4.90 5.16
CA GLY A 89 1.34 -5.37 3.80
C GLY A 89 2.03 -6.69 3.49
N LYS A 90 3.32 -6.82 3.85
CA LYS A 90 4.09 -8.07 3.70
C LYS A 90 3.45 -9.23 4.45
N LEU A 91 3.14 -9.03 5.74
CA LEU A 91 2.54 -10.06 6.57
C LEU A 91 1.18 -10.48 6.00
N SER A 92 0.35 -9.51 5.64
CA SER A 92 -0.99 -9.72 5.08
C SER A 92 -0.95 -10.48 3.75
N ALA A 93 -0.12 -10.06 2.81
CA ALA A 93 0.06 -10.72 1.52
C ALA A 93 0.54 -12.16 1.69
N LYS A 94 1.56 -12.38 2.52
CA LYS A 94 2.08 -13.73 2.81
C LYS A 94 1.00 -14.64 3.40
N ASN A 95 0.25 -14.16 4.39
CA ASN A 95 -0.81 -14.93 5.04
C ASN A 95 -1.92 -15.29 4.06
N LEU A 96 -2.30 -14.40 3.16
CA LEU A 96 -3.31 -14.68 2.14
C LEU A 96 -2.84 -15.70 1.10
N ILE A 97 -1.57 -15.66 0.68
CA ILE A 97 -0.99 -16.68 -0.21
C ILE A 97 -1.03 -18.06 0.44
N VAL A 98 -0.65 -18.16 1.72
CA VAL A 98 -0.71 -19.41 2.49
C VAL A 98 -2.17 -19.88 2.60
N ARG A 99 -3.08 -18.99 3.01
CA ARG A 99 -4.49 -19.31 3.18
C ARG A 99 -5.14 -19.82 1.89
N TYR A 100 -4.86 -19.18 0.76
CA TYR A 100 -5.32 -19.67 -0.54
C TYR A 100 -4.82 -21.10 -0.80
N SER A 101 -3.54 -21.36 -0.55
CA SER A 101 -2.94 -22.67 -0.81
C SER A 101 -3.60 -23.77 0.02
N GLU A 102 -3.86 -23.50 1.30
CA GLU A 102 -4.56 -24.41 2.20
C GLU A 102 -6.02 -24.65 1.76
N ALA A 103 -6.75 -23.58 1.47
CA ALA A 103 -8.17 -23.67 1.08
C ALA A 103 -8.35 -24.39 -0.27
N TYR A 104 -7.45 -24.12 -1.22
CA TYR A 104 -7.42 -24.81 -2.51
C TYR A 104 -7.20 -26.32 -2.35
N LEU A 105 -6.21 -26.72 -1.53
CA LEU A 105 -5.96 -28.14 -1.24
C LEU A 105 -7.14 -28.81 -0.55
N GLN A 106 -7.76 -28.13 0.42
CA GLN A 106 -8.97 -28.63 1.09
C GLN A 106 -10.10 -28.88 0.09
N LYS A 107 -10.37 -27.92 -0.79
CA LYS A 107 -11.41 -28.04 -1.83
C LYS A 107 -11.10 -29.17 -2.82
N LYS A 108 -9.83 -29.29 -3.23
CA LYS A 108 -9.38 -30.36 -4.14
C LYS A 108 -9.50 -31.75 -3.52
N ASN A 109 -9.25 -31.89 -2.22
CA ASN A 109 -9.37 -33.17 -1.51
C ASN A 109 -10.83 -33.60 -1.27
N HIS A 110 -11.80 -32.68 -1.37
CA HIS A 110 -13.23 -32.92 -1.21
C HIS A 110 -13.98 -32.60 -2.51
N SER A 111 -13.42 -33.03 -3.65
CA SER A 111 -13.96 -32.74 -4.99
C SER A 111 -15.37 -33.28 -5.20
N ASP A 112 -15.72 -34.35 -4.49
CA ASP A 112 -17.03 -35.00 -4.58
C ASP A 112 -18.14 -34.15 -3.93
N GLU A 113 -17.78 -33.32 -2.95
CA GLU A 113 -18.71 -32.42 -2.26
C GLU A 113 -18.74 -31.02 -2.90
N THR A 114 -17.60 -30.56 -3.43
CA THR A 114 -17.45 -29.21 -3.99
C THR A 114 -16.66 -29.23 -5.31
N PRO A 115 -17.27 -29.71 -6.41
CA PRO A 115 -16.58 -29.83 -7.69
C PRO A 115 -16.09 -28.46 -8.18
N ILE A 116 -14.84 -28.42 -8.62
CA ILE A 116 -14.22 -27.23 -9.21
C ILE A 116 -14.32 -27.36 -10.73
N SER A 117 -14.86 -26.35 -11.40
CA SER A 117 -14.82 -26.31 -12.86
C SER A 117 -13.39 -26.03 -13.33
N ALA A 118 -12.95 -26.68 -14.41
CA ALA A 118 -11.61 -26.46 -14.97
C ALA A 118 -11.34 -24.98 -15.29
N LYS A 119 -12.38 -24.25 -15.72
CA LYS A 119 -12.33 -22.81 -16.00
C LYS A 119 -12.06 -21.99 -14.74
N ASP A 120 -12.71 -22.33 -13.63
CA ASP A 120 -12.53 -21.62 -12.36
C ASP A 120 -11.18 -21.97 -11.73
N GLU A 121 -10.74 -23.22 -11.84
CA GLU A 121 -9.40 -23.65 -11.42
C GLU A 121 -8.29 -22.91 -12.17
N GLU A 122 -8.41 -22.78 -13.50
CA GLU A 122 -7.45 -22.05 -14.33
C GLU A 122 -7.42 -20.56 -13.96
N LYS A 123 -8.59 -19.93 -13.86
CA LYS A 123 -8.73 -18.52 -13.48
C LYS A 123 -8.14 -18.25 -12.09
N SER A 124 -8.44 -19.12 -11.13
CA SER A 124 -7.91 -19.05 -9.79
C SER A 124 -6.39 -19.20 -9.75
N SER A 125 -5.85 -20.19 -10.48
CA SER A 125 -4.41 -20.45 -10.59
C SER A 125 -3.67 -19.27 -11.21
N ASN A 126 -4.25 -18.62 -12.22
CA ASN A 126 -3.69 -17.43 -12.84
C ASN A 126 -3.58 -16.26 -11.85
N TYR A 127 -4.64 -15.97 -11.08
CA TYR A 127 -4.56 -14.94 -10.04
C TYR A 127 -3.56 -15.29 -8.94
N PHE A 128 -3.51 -16.55 -8.52
CA PHE A 128 -2.55 -16.98 -7.51
C PHE A 128 -1.10 -16.83 -7.98
N ARG A 129 -0.81 -17.15 -9.25
CA ARG A 129 0.50 -16.90 -9.86
C ARG A 129 0.85 -15.41 -9.81
N MET A 130 -0.07 -14.54 -10.23
CA MET A 130 0.14 -13.09 -10.17
C MET A 130 0.37 -12.59 -8.74
N ALA A 131 -0.37 -13.12 -7.76
CA ALA A 131 -0.19 -12.76 -6.36
C ALA A 131 1.23 -13.05 -5.86
N LYS A 132 1.78 -14.21 -6.22
CA LYS A 132 3.16 -14.60 -5.90
C LYS A 132 4.20 -13.76 -6.61
N GLU A 133 3.98 -13.43 -7.89
CA GLU A 133 4.89 -12.58 -8.66
C GLU A 133 5.01 -11.18 -8.05
N GLU A 134 3.87 -10.56 -7.74
CA GLU A 134 3.82 -9.25 -7.07
C GLU A 134 4.45 -9.31 -5.67
N PHE A 135 4.19 -10.36 -4.89
CA PHE A 135 4.81 -10.54 -3.57
C PHE A 135 6.34 -10.65 -3.66
N ASN A 136 6.84 -11.50 -4.56
CA ASN A 136 8.27 -11.69 -4.74
C ASN A 136 8.97 -10.40 -5.21
N GLN A 137 8.30 -9.61 -6.06
CA GLN A 137 8.81 -8.32 -6.48
C GLN A 137 8.77 -7.30 -5.34
N ALA A 138 7.71 -7.29 -4.53
CA ALA A 138 7.59 -6.44 -3.34
C ALA A 138 8.74 -6.71 -2.36
N GLU A 139 9.06 -7.98 -2.10
CA GLU A 139 10.16 -8.37 -1.21
C GLU A 139 11.54 -7.90 -1.72
N LYS A 140 11.74 -7.81 -3.05
CA LYS A 140 12.96 -7.22 -3.60
C LYS A 140 13.06 -5.73 -3.23
N PHE A 141 12.01 -4.96 -3.50
CA PHE A 141 11.99 -3.53 -3.18
C PHE A 141 12.05 -3.23 -1.68
N ASP A 142 11.42 -4.07 -0.86
CA ASP A 142 11.45 -3.99 0.61
C ASP A 142 12.89 -4.16 1.14
N ARG A 143 13.63 -5.14 0.61
CA ARG A 143 15.06 -5.32 0.93
C ARG A 143 15.90 -4.12 0.51
N ASP A 144 15.55 -3.49 -0.60
CA ASP A 144 16.22 -2.28 -1.11
C ASP A 144 15.75 -0.99 -0.40
N ARG A 145 14.94 -1.10 0.67
CA ARG A 145 14.37 0.04 1.43
C ARG A 145 13.51 0.98 0.57
N ASN A 146 12.96 0.47 -0.53
CA ASN A 146 12.01 1.19 -1.36
C ASN A 146 10.57 0.85 -0.91
N ASP A 147 10.25 1.28 0.31
CA ASP A 147 9.02 0.92 1.02
C ASP A 147 7.76 1.34 0.25
N PHE A 148 7.80 2.44 -0.52
CA PHE A 148 6.67 2.88 -1.34
C PHE A 148 6.33 1.88 -2.45
N TYR A 149 7.35 1.41 -3.18
CA TYR A 149 7.14 0.42 -4.22
C TYR A 149 6.73 -0.93 -3.62
N ALA A 150 7.41 -1.35 -2.55
CA ALA A 150 7.06 -2.56 -1.83
C ALA A 150 5.58 -2.55 -1.38
N LEU A 151 5.14 -1.44 -0.76
CA LEU A 151 3.77 -1.25 -0.30
C LEU A 151 2.74 -1.42 -1.42
N VAL A 152 2.97 -0.78 -2.58
CA VAL A 152 2.07 -0.88 -3.73
C VAL A 152 1.96 -2.32 -4.23
N LEU A 153 3.08 -3.03 -4.31
CA LEU A 153 3.13 -4.42 -4.80
C LEU A 153 2.52 -5.40 -3.79
N TYR A 154 2.73 -5.19 -2.48
CA TYR A 154 2.03 -5.96 -1.44
C TYR A 154 0.50 -5.78 -1.55
N GLY A 155 0.02 -4.56 -1.76
CA GLY A 155 -1.40 -4.29 -1.98
C GLY A 155 -1.98 -5.03 -3.20
N ARG A 156 -1.22 -5.10 -4.31
CA ARG A 156 -1.62 -5.88 -5.50
C ARG A 156 -1.63 -7.39 -5.23
N SER A 157 -0.60 -7.88 -4.54
CA SER A 157 -0.53 -9.29 -4.12
C SER A 157 -1.77 -9.70 -3.33
N ILE A 158 -2.15 -8.89 -2.33
CA ILE A 158 -3.39 -9.08 -1.54
C ILE A 158 -4.62 -9.14 -2.44
N GLN A 159 -4.79 -8.18 -3.35
CA GLN A 159 -5.93 -8.16 -4.27
C GLN A 159 -5.98 -9.40 -5.17
N TYR A 160 -4.86 -9.88 -5.68
CA TYR A 160 -4.81 -11.09 -6.49
C TYR A 160 -5.09 -12.35 -5.68
N SER A 161 -4.58 -12.46 -4.45
CA SER A 161 -4.91 -13.57 -3.56
C SER A 161 -6.42 -13.62 -3.26
N LEU A 162 -7.05 -12.48 -3.02
CA LEU A 162 -8.50 -12.41 -2.81
C LEU A 162 -9.27 -12.79 -4.08
N LYS A 163 -8.82 -12.37 -5.28
CA LYS A 163 -9.45 -12.78 -6.55
C LYS A 163 -9.30 -14.27 -6.84
N ALA A 164 -8.20 -14.88 -6.39
CA ALA A 164 -7.99 -16.32 -6.51
C ALA A 164 -9.00 -17.07 -5.62
N LEU A 165 -9.17 -16.64 -4.36
CA LEU A 165 -10.21 -17.17 -3.46
C LEU A 165 -11.62 -17.01 -4.06
N ASP A 166 -11.97 -15.79 -4.50
CA ASP A 166 -13.27 -15.47 -5.11
C ASP A 166 -13.57 -16.31 -6.36
N SER A 167 -12.55 -16.63 -7.17
CA SER A 167 -12.72 -17.47 -8.36
C SER A 167 -13.12 -18.91 -8.02
N LEU A 168 -12.86 -19.36 -6.80
CA LEU A 168 -13.26 -20.66 -6.30
C LEU A 168 -14.45 -20.57 -5.33
N ASP A 169 -15.14 -19.43 -5.25
CA ASP A 169 -16.23 -19.21 -4.29
C ASP A 169 -15.80 -19.50 -2.84
N LEU A 170 -14.56 -19.13 -2.50
CA LEU A 170 -14.00 -19.24 -1.15
C LEU A 170 -14.10 -17.90 -0.45
N ASP A 171 -14.62 -17.91 0.79
CA ASP A 171 -14.75 -16.69 1.57
C ASP A 171 -13.38 -16.07 1.91
N PRO A 172 -13.26 -14.73 1.81
CA PRO A 172 -12.07 -14.03 2.27
C PRO A 172 -11.96 -14.13 3.80
N PRO A 173 -10.73 -14.13 4.36
CA PRO A 173 -10.53 -14.04 5.80
C PRO A 173 -11.14 -12.76 6.38
N LYS A 174 -11.48 -12.80 7.67
CA LYS A 174 -11.98 -11.62 8.41
C LYS A 174 -11.04 -10.42 8.25
N GLY A 175 -11.62 -9.24 8.03
CA GLY A 175 -10.90 -7.98 7.87
C GLY A 175 -10.53 -7.64 6.42
N TYR A 176 -10.84 -8.51 5.45
CA TYR A 176 -10.62 -8.26 4.02
C TYR A 176 -11.93 -7.98 3.25
N GLU A 177 -13.05 -7.85 3.97
CA GLU A 177 -14.35 -7.56 3.40
C GLU A 177 -14.33 -6.19 2.68
N GLY A 178 -14.84 -6.15 1.45
CA GLY A 178 -14.95 -4.91 0.67
C GLY A 178 -13.66 -4.46 -0.05
N ILE A 179 -12.52 -5.15 0.13
CA ILE A 179 -11.29 -4.87 -0.64
C ILE A 179 -11.51 -5.18 -2.12
N LEU A 180 -12.15 -6.31 -2.42
CA LEU A 180 -12.69 -6.54 -3.75
C LEU A 180 -13.96 -5.71 -3.86
N LYS A 181 -13.95 -4.68 -4.73
CA LYS A 181 -15.19 -4.02 -5.14
C LYS A 181 -16.11 -5.07 -5.73
N LYS A 182 -17.13 -5.50 -4.99
CA LYS A 182 -18.19 -6.36 -5.56
C LYS A 182 -18.75 -5.61 -6.76
N LYS A 183 -18.73 -6.24 -7.94
CA LYS A 183 -19.55 -5.75 -9.05
C LYS A 183 -20.98 -5.77 -8.55
N ILE A 184 -21.58 -4.59 -8.40
CA ILE A 184 -23.03 -4.48 -8.35
C ILE A 184 -23.50 -5.12 -9.67
N LYS A 185 -24.08 -6.32 -9.60
CA LYS A 185 -24.79 -6.88 -10.74
C LYS A 185 -25.99 -5.95 -10.95
N SER A 186 -25.94 -5.12 -11.99
CA SER A 186 -27.13 -4.46 -12.55
C SER A 186 -27.98 -5.50 -13.25
#